data_AF-A0A7C7R9Y7-F1
#
_entry.id   AF-A0A7C7R9Y7-F1
#
_cell.length_a   1.000
_cell.length_b   1.000
_cell.length_c   1.000
_cell.angle_alpha   90.00
_cell.angle_beta   90.00
_cell.angle_gamma   90.00
#
_symmetry.space_group_name_H-M   'P 1'
#
loop_
_entity.id
_entity.type
_entity.pdbx_description
1 polymer ?
#
loop_
_entity_poly.entity_id
_entity_poly.type
_entity_poly.pdbx_seq_one_letter_code
_entity_poly.pdbx_strand_id
1 'polypeptide(L)'
;MSPDVQVEKPQLKTPVSLIVDDSSPGEPIYSDFVDAFAVLVQETRIKGKFTVMPYTSPETLSDALKGKRPLAIERLIKKIRQHIAPNFDITPEILTHNPVADLETGGFVYPCVPEHVWSQSQTAQTLTPYIARALRILRDAGMEAWGVTSPANFGIDVETEYAEAVLRAQQQINHRSLTWYFLHTDVATSRILPKLAFVDMARREAVVSIVSGYGDYVVRPELRERPMEEKVSGYADQYLTTDGRQGRLADLYRADSYLIFHHHWWRMLWDDGAGFKILREVVRRLDEIFGQGIQWMKIGEIALYWAAAQWLEVEVKETKVGMGLKFRSPFQCPNFTVSFEMAVDPRRLLIRRQSQEFARQESVELSGPHVWCMKDGRVYLCFDLDFETEIEVRIIGHNPGD
;
A
#
# COMPACT_ATOMS: atom_id res chain seq x y z
N MET A 1 -4.90 19.09 32.26
CA MET A 1 -4.57 17.67 32.00
C MET A 1 -4.21 17.63 30.54
N SER A 2 -2.98 17.27 30.19
CA SER A 2 -2.59 17.22 28.77
C SER A 2 -3.53 16.25 28.05
N PRO A 3 -4.18 16.66 26.95
CA PRO A 3 -5.11 15.80 26.25
C PRO A 3 -4.39 14.58 25.69
N ASP A 4 -5.05 13.44 25.79
CA ASP A 4 -4.57 12.17 25.25
C ASP A 4 -4.74 12.16 23.72
N VAL A 5 -3.71 12.65 23.02
CA VAL A 5 -3.69 12.68 21.55
C VAL A 5 -3.29 11.31 21.02
N GLN A 6 -4.14 10.72 20.18
CA GLN A 6 -3.89 9.43 19.52
C GLN A 6 -3.85 9.61 18.00
N VAL A 7 -2.98 8.85 17.34
CA VAL A 7 -3.01 8.72 15.88
C VAL A 7 -4.03 7.65 15.51
N GLU A 8 -4.90 8.00 14.57
CA GLU A 8 -5.99 7.15 14.13
C GLU A 8 -5.68 6.52 12.77
N LYS A 9 -6.56 5.64 12.29
CA LYS A 9 -6.55 5.21 10.89
C LYS A 9 -6.91 6.38 9.95
N PRO A 10 -6.43 6.36 8.69
CA PRO A 10 -6.73 7.42 7.72
C PRO A 10 -8.23 7.59 7.60
N GLN A 11 -8.71 8.81 7.92
CA GLN A 11 -10.12 9.18 7.83
C GLN A 11 -11.06 8.27 8.65
N LEU A 12 -10.53 7.58 9.68
CA LEU A 12 -11.22 6.58 10.51
C LEU A 12 -11.68 5.34 9.73
N LYS A 13 -11.02 5.03 8.60
CA LYS A 13 -11.36 3.91 7.73
C LYS A 13 -10.25 2.88 7.72
N THR A 14 -10.61 1.60 7.66
CA THR A 14 -9.64 0.51 7.55
C THR A 14 -9.00 0.51 6.16
N PRO A 15 -7.66 0.63 6.06
CA PRO A 15 -6.98 0.60 4.76
C PRO A 15 -7.07 -0.78 4.10
N VAL A 16 -7.35 -0.79 2.81
CA VAL A 16 -7.43 -2.00 1.96
C VAL A 16 -6.56 -1.81 0.74
N SER A 17 -5.85 -2.86 0.33
CA SER A 17 -4.98 -2.79 -0.84
C SER A 17 -4.81 -4.16 -1.50
N LEU A 18 -4.87 -4.18 -2.82
CA LEU A 18 -4.63 -5.38 -3.62
C LEU A 18 -3.18 -5.40 -4.13
N ILE A 19 -2.50 -6.52 -3.93
CA ILE A 19 -1.22 -6.81 -4.57
C ILE A 19 -1.45 -7.71 -5.79
N VAL A 20 -0.98 -7.29 -6.95
CA VAL A 20 -0.87 -8.15 -8.14
C VAL A 20 0.60 -8.47 -8.40
N ASP A 21 0.94 -9.75 -8.43
CA ASP A 21 2.33 -10.25 -8.55
C ASP A 21 2.61 -11.10 -9.79
N ASP A 22 3.91 -11.36 -10.05
CA ASP A 22 4.49 -12.15 -11.14
C ASP A 22 4.28 -11.59 -12.55
N SER A 23 3.84 -10.35 -12.66
CA SER A 23 3.41 -9.71 -13.92
C SER A 23 4.50 -9.63 -15.00
N SER A 24 4.39 -10.45 -16.06
CA SER A 24 5.41 -10.59 -17.11
C SER A 24 5.02 -9.95 -18.45
N PRO A 25 5.53 -8.74 -18.80
CA PRO A 25 5.18 -8.04 -20.03
C PRO A 25 5.70 -8.72 -21.32
N GLY A 26 6.45 -9.83 -21.21
CA GLY A 26 7.01 -10.57 -22.34
C GLY A 26 6.04 -11.54 -23.02
N GLU A 27 4.92 -11.87 -22.37
CA GLU A 27 3.98 -12.92 -22.82
C GLU A 27 2.71 -12.33 -23.47
N PRO A 28 2.23 -12.86 -24.61
CA PRO A 28 1.01 -12.37 -25.24
C PRO A 28 -0.22 -12.41 -24.33
N ILE A 29 -0.39 -13.50 -23.57
CA ILE A 29 -1.51 -13.70 -22.64
C ILE A 29 -1.56 -12.63 -21.52
N TYR A 30 -0.41 -12.04 -21.21
CA TYR A 30 -0.34 -10.97 -20.22
C TYR A 30 -0.96 -9.66 -20.73
N SER A 31 -0.98 -9.41 -22.05
CA SER A 31 -1.72 -8.26 -22.60
C SER A 31 -3.22 -8.39 -22.39
N ASP A 32 -3.78 -9.59 -22.57
CA ASP A 32 -5.20 -9.85 -22.36
C ASP A 32 -5.56 -9.71 -20.87
N PHE A 33 -4.68 -10.18 -19.98
CA PHE A 33 -4.78 -9.93 -18.55
C PHE A 33 -4.83 -8.43 -18.23
N VAL A 34 -3.89 -7.63 -18.76
CA VAL A 34 -3.84 -6.18 -18.50
C VAL A 34 -5.11 -5.49 -19.00
N ASP A 35 -5.67 -5.90 -20.14
CA ASP A 35 -6.92 -5.34 -20.64
C ASP A 35 -8.11 -5.65 -19.71
N ALA A 36 -8.26 -6.91 -19.29
CA ALA A 36 -9.31 -7.29 -18.35
C ALA A 36 -9.14 -6.63 -16.98
N PHE A 37 -7.90 -6.54 -16.48
CA PHE A 37 -7.60 -5.91 -15.20
C PHE A 37 -7.82 -4.39 -15.24
N ALA A 38 -7.47 -3.72 -16.34
CA ALA A 38 -7.74 -2.29 -16.51
C ALA A 38 -9.25 -1.98 -16.45
N VAL A 39 -10.09 -2.83 -17.03
CA VAL A 39 -11.56 -2.72 -16.91
C VAL A 39 -11.99 -2.86 -15.45
N LEU A 40 -11.49 -3.88 -14.75
CA LEU A 40 -11.80 -4.08 -13.33
C LEU A 40 -11.45 -2.85 -12.48
N VAL A 41 -10.26 -2.27 -12.69
CA VAL A 41 -9.79 -1.08 -11.98
C VAL A 41 -10.67 0.13 -12.26
N GLN A 42 -11.15 0.30 -13.50
CA GLN A 42 -12.06 1.38 -13.87
C GLN A 42 -13.45 1.22 -13.22
N GLU A 43 -14.00 0.01 -13.24
CA GLU A 43 -15.32 -0.29 -12.67
C GLU A 43 -15.35 -0.11 -11.15
N THR A 44 -14.31 -0.59 -10.47
CA THR A 44 -14.32 -0.74 -9.00
C THR A 44 -13.52 0.33 -8.27
N ARG A 45 -12.60 1.02 -8.97
CA ARG A 45 -11.67 2.00 -8.40
C ARG A 45 -10.82 1.46 -7.24
N ILE A 46 -10.64 0.13 -7.17
CA ILE A 46 -9.71 -0.49 -6.22
C ILE A 46 -8.30 0.05 -6.42
N LYS A 47 -7.52 0.03 -5.34
CA LYS A 47 -6.13 0.48 -5.32
C LYS A 47 -5.19 -0.59 -4.79
N GLY A 48 -3.91 -0.44 -5.09
CA GLY A 48 -2.96 -1.51 -4.84
C GLY A 48 -1.52 -1.26 -5.22
N LYS A 49 -0.79 -2.36 -5.43
CA LYS A 49 0.45 -2.41 -6.22
C LYS A 49 0.33 -3.42 -7.34
N PHE A 50 1.02 -3.15 -8.44
CA PHE A 50 0.99 -3.96 -9.64
C PHE A 50 2.44 -4.16 -10.11
N THR A 51 2.89 -5.41 -10.08
CA THR A 51 4.23 -5.75 -10.55
C THR A 51 4.37 -5.50 -12.05
N VAL A 52 5.55 -5.08 -12.50
CA VAL A 52 5.98 -5.18 -13.90
C VAL A 52 7.40 -5.72 -13.90
N MET A 53 7.60 -6.92 -14.45
CA MET A 53 8.92 -7.53 -14.50
C MET A 53 9.88 -6.69 -15.36
N PRO A 54 11.07 -6.35 -14.83
CA PRO A 54 12.09 -5.65 -15.62
C PRO A 54 12.68 -6.48 -16.76
N TYR A 55 12.60 -7.80 -16.69
CA TYR A 55 12.98 -8.68 -17.79
C TYR A 55 11.76 -9.24 -18.50
N THR A 56 11.81 -9.27 -19.83
CA THR A 56 10.80 -9.90 -20.71
C THR A 56 11.24 -11.27 -21.23
N SER A 57 12.47 -11.67 -20.90
CA SER A 57 13.22 -12.83 -21.39
C SER A 57 13.33 -12.94 -22.92
N PRO A 58 14.56 -12.98 -23.48
CA PRO A 58 15.85 -12.94 -22.79
C PRO A 58 16.34 -11.51 -22.48
N GLU A 59 15.62 -10.48 -22.94
CA GLU A 59 16.06 -9.08 -22.86
C GLU A 59 15.36 -8.28 -21.75
N THR A 60 15.99 -7.17 -21.34
CA THR A 60 15.36 -6.21 -20.42
C THR A 60 14.18 -5.52 -21.10
N LEU A 61 13.22 -5.04 -20.32
CA LEU A 61 12.08 -4.28 -20.83
C LEU A 61 12.54 -3.03 -21.61
N SER A 62 13.59 -2.35 -21.13
CA SER A 62 14.16 -1.18 -21.80
C SER A 62 14.77 -1.53 -23.16
N ASP A 63 15.38 -2.70 -23.31
CA ASP A 63 15.93 -3.18 -24.58
C ASP A 63 14.82 -3.67 -25.51
N ALA A 64 13.80 -4.34 -24.96
CA ALA A 64 12.64 -4.79 -25.72
C ALA A 64 11.88 -3.61 -26.37
N LEU A 65 11.83 -2.45 -25.69
CA LEU A 65 11.31 -1.18 -26.21
C LEU A 65 12.16 -0.58 -27.35
N LYS A 66 13.43 -0.99 -27.50
CA LYS A 66 14.33 -0.59 -28.60
C LYS A 66 14.48 -1.67 -29.68
N GLY A 67 14.01 -2.88 -29.39
CA GLY A 67 14.25 -4.10 -30.16
C GLY A 67 13.24 -4.34 -31.28
N LYS A 68 12.89 -5.62 -31.48
CA LYS A 68 12.05 -6.08 -32.62
C LYS A 68 10.55 -6.06 -32.36
N ARG A 69 10.10 -5.94 -31.11
CA ARG A 69 8.67 -5.92 -30.72
C ARG A 69 8.22 -4.61 -30.05
N PRO A 70 8.79 -3.42 -30.37
CA PRO A 70 8.62 -2.23 -29.55
C PRO A 70 7.16 -1.78 -29.51
N LEU A 71 6.43 -1.85 -30.62
CA LEU A 71 5.03 -1.40 -30.67
C LEU A 71 4.08 -2.18 -29.75
N ALA A 72 4.27 -3.50 -29.61
CA ALA A 72 3.40 -4.31 -28.76
C ALA A 72 3.64 -3.99 -27.28
N ILE A 73 4.91 -3.91 -26.90
CA ILE A 73 5.34 -3.60 -25.52
C ILE A 73 5.00 -2.15 -25.19
N GLU A 74 5.23 -1.20 -26.08
CA GLU A 74 4.85 0.21 -25.90
C GLU A 74 3.34 0.37 -25.65
N ARG A 75 2.50 -0.34 -26.41
CA ARG A 75 1.05 -0.32 -26.20
C ARG A 75 0.67 -0.87 -24.84
N LEU A 76 1.28 -1.98 -24.43
CA LEU A 76 1.08 -2.59 -23.12
C LEU A 76 1.48 -1.63 -21.99
N ILE A 77 2.69 -1.08 -22.04
CA ILE A 77 3.20 -0.13 -21.03
C ILE A 77 2.33 1.13 -20.99
N LYS A 78 1.90 1.64 -22.15
CA LYS A 78 0.98 2.78 -22.21
C LYS A 78 -0.35 2.46 -21.51
N LYS A 79 -0.93 1.28 -21.71
CA LYS A 79 -2.15 0.85 -21.03
C LYS A 79 -1.96 0.78 -19.52
N ILE A 80 -0.88 0.15 -19.04
CA ILE A 80 -0.56 0.09 -17.61
C ILE A 80 -0.46 1.49 -17.01
N ARG A 81 0.29 2.39 -17.67
CA ARG A 81 0.46 3.78 -17.21
C ARG A 81 -0.84 4.58 -17.17
N GLN A 82 -1.73 4.37 -18.13
CA GLN A 82 -2.95 5.17 -18.26
C GLN A 82 -4.11 4.63 -17.43
N HIS A 83 -4.19 3.31 -17.25
CA HIS A 83 -5.38 2.66 -16.69
C HIS A 83 -5.15 1.90 -15.38
N ILE A 84 -3.91 1.57 -15.03
CA ILE A 84 -3.57 0.84 -13.80
C ILE A 84 -2.81 1.74 -12.82
N ALA A 85 -1.71 2.35 -13.26
CA ALA A 85 -0.83 3.20 -12.43
C ALA A 85 -1.54 4.37 -11.68
N PRO A 86 -2.64 4.95 -12.17
CA PRO A 86 -3.37 5.96 -11.39
C PRO A 86 -3.89 5.42 -10.05
N ASN A 87 -4.22 4.13 -9.97
CA ASN A 87 -4.76 3.48 -8.77
C ASN A 87 -3.78 2.48 -8.13
N PHE A 88 -2.68 2.15 -8.80
CA PHE A 88 -1.70 1.16 -8.32
C PHE A 88 -0.29 1.73 -8.35
N ASP A 89 0.51 1.41 -7.34
CA ASP A 89 1.95 1.61 -7.45
C ASP A 89 2.54 0.56 -8.40
N ILE A 90 3.36 1.00 -9.35
CA ILE A 90 4.09 0.08 -10.20
C ILE A 90 5.39 -0.30 -9.49
N THR A 91 5.67 -1.59 -9.39
CA THR A 91 6.89 -2.09 -8.75
C THR A 91 7.62 -3.09 -9.64
N PRO A 92 8.96 -3.14 -9.59
CA PRO A 92 9.65 -4.31 -10.06
C PRO A 92 9.44 -5.45 -9.07
N GLU A 93 9.57 -6.68 -9.55
CA GLU A 93 9.79 -7.86 -8.72
C GLU A 93 11.24 -8.29 -8.90
N ILE A 94 12.10 -7.40 -8.36
CA ILE A 94 13.53 -7.30 -8.62
C ILE A 94 13.84 -7.34 -10.12
N LEU A 95 14.69 -8.22 -10.66
CA LEU A 95 15.07 -8.15 -12.07
C LEU A 95 14.37 -9.23 -12.89
N THR A 96 14.57 -10.48 -12.50
CA THR A 96 14.23 -11.63 -13.34
C THR A 96 13.29 -12.61 -12.65
N HIS A 97 13.14 -12.51 -11.32
CA HIS A 97 12.52 -13.52 -10.45
C HIS A 97 13.33 -14.85 -10.43
N ASN A 98 13.91 -15.26 -11.56
CA ASN A 98 14.85 -16.37 -11.74
C ASN A 98 15.40 -16.34 -13.19
N PRO A 99 16.72 -16.46 -13.47
CA PRO A 99 17.90 -16.55 -12.59
C PRO A 99 18.64 -15.19 -12.42
N VAL A 100 19.59 -15.12 -11.47
CA VAL A 100 20.39 -13.92 -11.18
C VAL A 100 21.06 -13.36 -12.44
N ALA A 101 20.84 -12.07 -12.70
CA ALA A 101 21.51 -11.33 -13.74
C ALA A 101 22.93 -10.93 -13.30
N ASP A 102 23.88 -11.02 -14.21
CA ASP A 102 25.20 -10.43 -14.01
C ASP A 102 25.14 -8.97 -14.50
N LEU A 103 25.37 -8.02 -13.59
CA LEU A 103 25.28 -6.60 -13.91
C LEU A 103 26.44 -6.09 -14.76
N GLU A 104 27.59 -6.78 -14.76
CA GLU A 104 28.76 -6.40 -15.55
C GLU A 104 28.60 -6.87 -17.00
N THR A 105 28.19 -8.12 -17.18
CA THR A 105 28.08 -8.73 -18.51
C THR A 105 26.71 -8.53 -19.16
N GLY A 106 25.68 -8.22 -18.37
CA GLY A 106 24.28 -8.15 -18.80
C GLY A 106 23.61 -9.51 -19.05
N GLY A 107 24.34 -10.61 -18.86
CA GLY A 107 23.86 -11.98 -18.96
C GLY A 107 23.32 -12.52 -17.62
N PHE A 108 23.39 -13.84 -17.45
CA PHE A 108 23.08 -14.49 -16.18
C PHE A 108 24.36 -15.05 -15.56
N VAL A 109 24.39 -15.08 -14.23
CA VAL A 109 25.48 -15.72 -13.48
C VAL A 109 25.54 -17.20 -13.87
N TYR A 110 26.74 -17.74 -14.10
CA TYR A 110 26.96 -19.16 -14.35
C TYR A 110 27.79 -19.81 -13.21
N PRO A 111 27.35 -20.95 -12.64
CA PRO A 111 26.10 -21.66 -12.93
C PRO A 111 24.85 -20.83 -12.55
N CYS A 112 23.73 -21.06 -13.23
CA CYS A 112 22.49 -20.31 -12.96
C CYS A 112 22.03 -20.52 -11.52
N VAL A 113 21.89 -19.42 -10.78
CA VAL A 113 21.35 -19.40 -9.42
C VAL A 113 20.04 -18.61 -9.42
N PRO A 114 18.97 -19.06 -8.75
CA PRO A 114 17.77 -18.26 -8.58
C PRO A 114 18.03 -16.99 -7.76
N GLU A 115 17.38 -15.88 -8.12
CA GLU A 115 17.57 -14.58 -7.44
C GLU A 115 17.33 -14.66 -5.94
N HIS A 116 16.24 -15.30 -5.55
CA HIS A 116 15.90 -15.46 -4.14
C HIS A 116 16.98 -16.26 -3.40
N VAL A 117 17.56 -17.31 -3.96
CA VAL A 117 18.64 -18.08 -3.30
C VAL A 117 19.90 -17.24 -3.16
N TRP A 118 20.34 -16.59 -4.24
CA TRP A 118 21.54 -15.75 -4.23
C TRP A 118 21.45 -14.61 -3.22
N SER A 119 20.28 -13.99 -3.10
CA SER A 119 20.06 -12.83 -2.24
C SER A 119 20.27 -13.10 -0.75
N GLN A 120 20.09 -14.35 -0.29
CA GLN A 120 20.06 -14.69 1.15
C GLN A 120 21.40 -14.53 1.88
N SER A 121 22.49 -14.33 1.16
CA SER A 121 23.83 -14.15 1.75
C SER A 121 24.50 -12.86 1.32
N GLN A 122 23.75 -11.91 0.74
CA GLN A 122 24.31 -10.66 0.22
C GLN A 122 24.22 -9.54 1.24
N THR A 123 25.08 -8.53 1.06
CA THR A 123 25.06 -7.28 1.83
C THR A 123 24.31 -6.20 1.08
N ALA A 124 24.00 -5.09 1.77
CA ALA A 124 23.39 -3.92 1.17
C ALA A 124 24.25 -3.38 0.01
N GLN A 125 25.57 -3.46 0.13
CA GLN A 125 26.51 -3.06 -0.92
C GLN A 125 26.30 -3.83 -2.22
N THR A 126 26.02 -5.13 -2.15
CA THR A 126 25.78 -5.96 -3.34
C THR A 126 24.33 -5.85 -3.84
N LEU A 127 23.36 -5.82 -2.93
CA LEU A 127 21.94 -5.75 -3.28
C LEU A 127 21.55 -4.38 -3.88
N THR A 128 22.15 -3.29 -3.41
CA THR A 128 21.82 -1.93 -3.87
C THR A 128 21.94 -1.77 -5.39
N PRO A 129 23.09 -2.04 -6.04
CA PRO A 129 23.20 -1.89 -7.50
C PRO A 129 22.27 -2.84 -8.26
N TYR A 130 21.98 -4.03 -7.71
CA TYR A 130 21.07 -5.01 -8.31
C TYR A 130 19.63 -4.49 -8.35
N ILE A 131 19.15 -3.99 -7.21
CA ILE A 131 17.82 -3.39 -7.08
C ILE A 131 17.75 -2.08 -7.88
N ALA A 132 18.81 -1.27 -7.88
CA ALA A 132 18.87 -0.04 -8.65
C ALA A 132 18.77 -0.30 -10.16
N ARG A 133 19.29 -1.43 -10.66
CA ARG A 133 19.10 -1.82 -12.06
C ARG A 133 17.62 -2.06 -12.39
N ALA A 134 16.88 -2.73 -11.49
CA ALA A 134 15.45 -3.01 -11.67
C ALA A 134 14.63 -1.71 -11.73
N LEU A 135 14.86 -0.83 -10.76
CA LEU A 135 14.22 0.48 -10.70
C LEU A 135 14.55 1.32 -11.94
N ARG A 136 15.80 1.28 -12.41
CA ARG A 136 16.24 2.05 -13.59
C ARG A 136 15.53 1.57 -14.85
N ILE A 137 15.42 0.26 -15.06
CA ILE A 137 14.71 -0.32 -16.22
C ILE A 137 13.26 0.18 -16.28
N LEU A 138 12.55 0.16 -15.14
CA LEU A 138 11.17 0.67 -15.09
C LEU A 138 11.10 2.19 -15.27
N ARG A 139 12.02 2.95 -14.67
CA ARG A 139 12.10 4.40 -14.85
C ARG A 139 12.31 4.77 -16.32
N ASP A 140 13.22 4.08 -17.00
CA ASP A 140 13.51 4.25 -18.43
C ASP A 140 12.29 3.88 -19.30
N ALA A 141 11.45 2.94 -18.84
CA ALA A 141 10.16 2.61 -19.46
C ALA A 141 9.02 3.60 -19.10
N GLY A 142 9.31 4.67 -18.35
CA GLY A 142 8.35 5.69 -17.94
C GLY A 142 7.42 5.25 -16.79
N MET A 143 7.85 4.28 -15.98
CA MET A 143 7.14 3.79 -14.80
C MET A 143 8.04 3.95 -13.57
N GLU A 144 7.94 5.10 -12.91
CA GLU A 144 8.68 5.36 -11.67
C GLU A 144 8.11 4.52 -10.52
N ALA A 145 8.94 3.66 -9.93
CA ALA A 145 8.51 2.72 -8.89
C ALA A 145 8.64 3.30 -7.47
N TRP A 146 7.61 3.11 -6.64
CA TRP A 146 7.55 3.64 -5.27
C TRP A 146 8.07 2.65 -4.21
N GLY A 147 8.13 1.37 -4.57
CA GLY A 147 8.63 0.28 -3.76
C GLY A 147 9.08 -0.87 -4.66
N VAL A 148 9.32 -2.02 -4.05
CA VAL A 148 9.73 -3.25 -4.74
C VAL A 148 8.94 -4.45 -4.24
N THR A 149 8.87 -5.49 -5.07
CA THR A 149 8.39 -6.81 -4.66
C THR A 149 9.56 -7.78 -4.56
N SER A 150 9.52 -8.65 -3.55
CA SER A 150 10.56 -9.63 -3.26
C SER A 150 10.16 -11.01 -3.81
N PRO A 151 10.66 -11.44 -4.97
CA PRO A 151 10.29 -12.72 -5.57
C PRO A 151 10.71 -13.88 -4.67
N ALA A 152 9.82 -14.85 -4.44
CA ALA A 152 10.11 -16.11 -3.72
C ALA A 152 10.95 -15.94 -2.43
N ASN A 153 10.68 -14.87 -1.66
CA ASN A 153 11.39 -14.47 -0.43
C ASN A 153 12.77 -13.83 -0.62
N PHE A 154 13.01 -13.12 -1.72
CA PHE A 154 14.26 -12.38 -1.94
C PHE A 154 14.67 -11.54 -0.73
N GLY A 155 15.87 -11.79 -0.19
CA GLY A 155 16.46 -11.05 0.92
C GLY A 155 15.90 -11.36 2.31
N ILE A 156 15.08 -12.40 2.49
CA ILE A 156 14.46 -12.71 3.79
C ILE A 156 15.47 -13.03 4.91
N ASP A 157 16.56 -13.74 4.59
CA ASP A 157 17.57 -14.14 5.57
C ASP A 157 18.54 -12.97 5.90
N VAL A 158 18.48 -11.87 5.13
CA VAL A 158 19.30 -10.67 5.28
C VAL A 158 18.43 -9.40 5.25
N GLU A 159 17.24 -9.46 5.85
CA GLU A 159 16.21 -8.42 5.67
C GLU A 159 16.67 -7.01 6.05
N THR A 160 17.57 -6.85 7.03
CA THR A 160 18.19 -5.56 7.36
C THR A 160 19.03 -4.99 6.22
N GLU A 161 19.91 -5.82 5.63
CA GLU A 161 20.72 -5.46 4.47
C GLU A 161 19.83 -5.17 3.25
N TYR A 162 18.78 -5.97 3.08
CA TYR A 162 17.80 -5.80 2.01
C TYR A 162 17.04 -4.48 2.15
N ALA A 163 16.53 -4.14 3.33
CA ALA A 163 15.82 -2.89 3.59
C ALA A 163 16.71 -1.67 3.30
N GLU A 164 17.95 -1.68 3.77
CA GLU A 164 18.91 -0.62 3.43
C GLU A 164 19.14 -0.55 1.92
N ALA A 165 19.36 -1.68 1.25
CA ALA A 165 19.60 -1.71 -0.18
C ALA A 165 18.44 -1.13 -1.00
N VAL A 166 17.19 -1.46 -0.62
CA VAL A 166 15.99 -0.90 -1.24
C VAL A 166 15.97 0.63 -1.11
N LEU A 167 16.25 1.16 0.08
CA LEU A 167 16.32 2.60 0.30
C LEU A 167 17.41 3.25 -0.55
N ARG A 168 18.64 2.74 -0.51
CA ARG A 168 19.76 3.30 -1.26
C ARG A 168 19.51 3.26 -2.76
N ALA A 169 18.96 2.17 -3.28
CA ALA A 169 18.59 2.04 -4.69
C ALA A 169 17.50 3.06 -5.08
N GLN A 170 16.49 3.26 -4.23
CA GLN A 170 15.44 4.26 -4.46
C GLN A 170 15.95 5.69 -4.40
N GLN A 171 16.90 6.00 -3.51
CA GLN A 171 17.55 7.30 -3.45
C GLN A 171 18.35 7.59 -4.73
N GLN A 172 19.10 6.60 -5.22
CA GLN A 172 19.91 6.71 -6.42
C GLN A 172 19.06 6.90 -7.68
N ILE A 173 17.95 6.16 -7.80
CA ILE A 173 17.18 6.09 -9.04
C ILE A 173 15.96 7.00 -9.04
N ASN A 174 15.21 7.10 -7.95
CA ASN A 174 13.94 7.84 -7.91
C ASN A 174 13.98 9.01 -6.91
N HIS A 175 15.11 9.26 -6.25
CA HIS A 175 15.30 10.36 -5.30
C HIS A 175 14.31 10.34 -4.13
N ARG A 176 13.96 9.13 -3.67
CA ARG A 176 13.00 8.93 -2.57
C ARG A 176 13.72 8.61 -1.27
N SER A 177 13.35 9.29 -0.19
CA SER A 177 13.83 8.98 1.16
C SER A 177 12.87 8.05 1.93
N LEU A 178 11.62 7.93 1.47
CA LEU A 178 10.66 6.95 1.96
C LEU A 178 10.34 5.96 0.85
N THR A 179 10.41 4.67 1.16
CA THR A 179 9.99 3.60 0.26
C THR A 179 9.44 2.40 1.04
N TRP A 180 9.13 1.31 0.34
CA TRP A 180 8.55 0.11 0.91
C TRP A 180 8.92 -1.11 0.08
N TYR A 181 8.78 -2.29 0.69
CA TYR A 181 8.84 -3.56 -0.01
C TYR A 181 7.72 -4.50 0.42
N PHE A 182 7.30 -5.37 -0.49
CA PHE A 182 6.49 -6.53 -0.17
C PHE A 182 7.39 -7.78 -0.14
N LEU A 183 7.39 -8.49 0.99
CA LEU A 183 8.19 -9.69 1.22
C LEU A 183 7.39 -10.75 1.99
N HIS A 184 6.62 -10.33 2.99
CA HIS A 184 6.01 -11.24 3.95
C HIS A 184 4.54 -11.50 3.67
N THR A 185 4.14 -12.76 3.81
CA THR A 185 2.74 -13.17 3.90
C THR A 185 2.46 -13.76 5.26
N ASP A 186 1.43 -13.28 5.96
CA ASP A 186 1.00 -13.78 7.26
C ASP A 186 -0.49 -14.13 7.24
N VAL A 187 -0.79 -15.43 7.15
CA VAL A 187 -2.15 -15.95 7.13
C VAL A 187 -2.67 -16.40 8.49
N ALA A 188 -1.85 -16.29 9.55
CA ALA A 188 -2.13 -16.89 10.85
C ALA A 188 -2.39 -15.86 11.95
N THR A 189 -1.64 -14.76 11.97
CA THR A 189 -1.76 -13.75 13.04
C THR A 189 -3.10 -13.03 12.96
N SER A 190 -3.68 -12.69 14.11
CA SER A 190 -5.00 -12.04 14.17
C SER A 190 -4.99 -10.59 13.70
N ARG A 191 -3.91 -9.83 13.96
CA ARG A 191 -3.76 -8.42 13.58
C ARG A 191 -2.46 -8.20 12.82
N ILE A 192 -2.56 -7.57 11.64
CA ILE A 192 -1.43 -7.32 10.74
C ILE A 192 -1.35 -5.83 10.44
N LEU A 193 -0.22 -5.24 10.83
CA LEU A 193 0.12 -3.86 10.54
C LEU A 193 1.41 -3.83 9.71
N PRO A 194 1.62 -2.80 8.88
CA PRO A 194 2.92 -2.57 8.28
C PRO A 194 4.02 -2.48 9.35
N LYS A 195 5.28 -2.73 8.96
CA LYS A 195 6.43 -2.65 9.88
C LYS A 195 7.46 -1.67 9.36
N LEU A 196 8.08 -0.89 10.25
CA LEU A 196 9.25 -0.09 9.88
C LEU A 196 10.48 -1.00 9.87
N ALA A 197 10.98 -1.29 8.68
CA ALA A 197 12.16 -2.12 8.48
C ALA A 197 13.46 -1.31 8.61
N PHE A 198 13.41 -0.02 8.25
CA PHE A 198 14.51 0.92 8.40
C PHE A 198 13.95 2.30 8.74
N VAL A 199 14.64 3.07 9.58
CA VAL A 199 14.34 4.48 9.83
C VAL A 199 15.61 5.25 10.22
N ASP A 200 15.76 6.44 9.66
CA ASP A 200 16.71 7.47 10.11
C ASP A 200 16.00 8.83 10.12
N MET A 201 15.76 9.33 11.33
CA MET A 201 15.01 10.57 11.56
C MET A 201 15.77 11.82 11.13
N ALA A 202 17.08 11.86 11.36
CA ALA A 202 17.91 13.01 11.02
C ALA A 202 17.95 13.20 9.49
N ARG A 203 17.94 12.08 8.76
CA ARG A 203 17.97 12.07 7.29
C ARG A 203 16.58 12.01 6.65
N ARG A 204 15.51 11.88 7.47
CA ARG A 204 14.11 11.69 7.01
C ARG A 204 13.99 10.49 6.06
N GLU A 205 14.64 9.41 6.42
CA GLU A 205 14.68 8.17 5.65
C GLU A 205 13.83 7.09 6.35
N ALA A 206 13.05 6.32 5.59
CA ALA A 206 12.38 5.14 6.12
C ALA A 206 12.05 4.11 5.04
N VAL A 207 11.97 2.85 5.47
CA VAL A 207 11.51 1.72 4.66
C VAL A 207 10.42 1.00 5.42
N VAL A 208 9.27 0.82 4.76
CA VAL A 208 8.14 0.08 5.33
C VAL A 208 8.07 -1.31 4.71
N SER A 209 8.13 -2.35 5.55
CA SER A 209 7.77 -3.71 5.17
C SER A 209 6.25 -3.84 5.15
N ILE A 210 5.73 -4.21 3.99
CA ILE A 210 4.32 -4.44 3.74
C ILE A 210 4.05 -5.94 3.85
N VAL A 211 3.05 -6.31 4.65
CA VAL A 211 2.68 -7.70 4.90
C VAL A 211 1.34 -7.99 4.27
N SER A 212 1.27 -9.03 3.45
CA SER A 212 0.00 -9.53 2.91
C SER A 212 -0.65 -10.48 3.91
N GLY A 213 -1.91 -10.23 4.26
CA GLY A 213 -2.67 -11.05 5.20
C GLY A 213 -3.31 -12.30 4.59
N TYR A 214 -3.37 -12.37 3.26
CA TYR A 214 -3.87 -13.52 2.51
C TYR A 214 -3.43 -13.47 1.04
N GLY A 215 -3.29 -14.64 0.41
CA GLY A 215 -2.85 -14.78 -0.98
C GLY A 215 -3.90 -15.39 -1.88
N ASP A 216 -3.46 -16.10 -2.91
CA ASP A 216 -4.36 -16.87 -3.77
C ASP A 216 -5.16 -17.90 -2.99
N TYR A 217 -6.40 -18.11 -3.45
CA TYR A 217 -7.29 -19.09 -2.87
C TYR A 217 -6.69 -20.48 -2.91
N VAL A 218 -6.92 -21.24 -1.84
CA VAL A 218 -6.53 -22.63 -1.79
C VAL A 218 -7.56 -23.44 -2.56
N VAL A 219 -7.11 -24.14 -3.61
CA VAL A 219 -7.96 -25.02 -4.41
C VAL A 219 -8.51 -26.14 -3.52
N ARG A 220 -9.83 -26.31 -3.52
CA ARG A 220 -10.55 -27.29 -2.73
C ARG A 220 -11.11 -28.37 -3.66
N PRO A 221 -10.71 -29.64 -3.52
CA PRO A 221 -11.17 -30.71 -4.41
C PRO A 221 -12.69 -30.77 -4.57
N GLU A 222 -13.44 -30.49 -3.51
CA GLU A 222 -14.91 -30.50 -3.46
C GLU A 222 -15.57 -29.40 -4.29
N LEU A 223 -14.85 -28.32 -4.61
CA LEU A 223 -15.30 -27.21 -5.46
C LEU A 223 -14.83 -27.37 -6.91
N ARG A 224 -13.80 -28.17 -7.18
CA ARG A 224 -13.13 -28.23 -8.49
C ARG A 224 -14.04 -28.61 -9.66
N GLU A 225 -15.03 -29.47 -9.42
CA GLU A 225 -15.97 -29.93 -10.45
C GLU A 225 -17.35 -29.26 -10.34
N ARG A 226 -17.49 -28.24 -9.47
CA ARG A 226 -18.74 -27.50 -9.28
C ARG A 226 -19.00 -26.51 -10.43
N PRO A 227 -20.25 -26.11 -10.66
CA PRO A 227 -20.56 -24.98 -11.53
C PRO A 227 -19.76 -23.73 -11.16
N MET A 228 -19.44 -22.89 -12.16
CA MET A 228 -18.59 -21.70 -11.98
C MET A 228 -19.10 -20.76 -10.88
N GLU A 229 -20.40 -20.57 -10.75
CA GLU A 229 -20.99 -19.72 -9.71
C GLU A 229 -20.72 -20.26 -8.30
N GLU A 230 -20.91 -21.57 -8.08
CA GLU A 230 -20.60 -22.24 -6.82
C GLU A 230 -19.10 -22.21 -6.52
N LYS A 231 -18.24 -22.41 -7.54
CA LYS A 231 -16.78 -22.27 -7.41
C LYS A 231 -16.41 -20.88 -6.92
N VAL A 232 -16.89 -19.85 -7.61
CA VAL A 232 -16.56 -18.45 -7.33
C VAL A 232 -16.97 -18.09 -5.92
N SER A 233 -18.20 -18.42 -5.53
CA SER A 233 -18.69 -18.15 -4.17
C SER A 233 -17.86 -18.90 -3.11
N GLY A 234 -17.65 -20.21 -3.29
CA GLY A 234 -16.94 -21.04 -2.31
C GLY A 234 -15.45 -20.71 -2.16
N TYR A 235 -14.79 -20.23 -3.22
CA TYR A 235 -13.42 -19.72 -3.12
C TYR A 235 -13.37 -18.31 -2.54
N ALA A 236 -14.34 -17.44 -2.86
CA ALA A 236 -14.46 -16.11 -2.26
C ALA A 236 -14.70 -16.18 -0.75
N ASP A 237 -15.41 -17.20 -0.25
CA ASP A 237 -15.62 -17.43 1.19
C ASP A 237 -14.33 -17.58 2.00
N GLN A 238 -13.21 -17.95 1.35
CA GLN A 238 -11.90 -17.99 2.02
C GLN A 238 -11.40 -16.59 2.41
N TYR A 239 -11.76 -15.58 1.62
CA TYR A 239 -11.45 -14.17 1.88
C TYR A 239 -12.52 -13.54 2.75
N LEU A 240 -13.79 -13.65 2.34
CA LEU A 240 -14.92 -12.99 2.99
C LEU A 240 -16.21 -13.69 2.58
N THR A 241 -16.96 -14.24 3.53
CA THR A 241 -18.28 -14.83 3.27
C THR A 241 -19.33 -13.79 2.91
N THR A 242 -20.40 -14.19 2.23
CA THR A 242 -21.50 -13.30 1.82
C THR A 242 -22.17 -12.56 2.99
N ASP A 243 -22.15 -13.14 4.20
CA ASP A 243 -22.68 -12.52 5.42
C ASP A 243 -21.64 -11.68 6.18
N GLY A 244 -20.40 -11.63 5.70
CA GLY A 244 -19.30 -10.87 6.28
C GLY A 244 -18.73 -11.42 7.59
N ARG A 245 -19.19 -12.60 8.05
CA ARG A 245 -18.83 -13.12 9.38
C ARG A 245 -17.55 -13.93 9.40
N GLN A 246 -17.17 -14.54 8.27
CA GLN A 246 -16.04 -15.44 8.16
C GLN A 246 -15.16 -15.09 6.96
N GLY A 247 -14.01 -15.76 6.89
CA GLY A 247 -12.98 -15.50 5.89
C GLY A 247 -11.89 -14.59 6.44
N ARG A 248 -10.70 -14.68 5.83
CA ARG A 248 -9.50 -14.04 6.37
C ARG A 248 -9.63 -12.52 6.48
N LEU A 249 -10.29 -11.85 5.53
CA LEU A 249 -10.49 -10.40 5.55
C LEU A 249 -11.49 -9.97 6.62
N ALA A 250 -12.48 -10.81 6.95
CA ALA A 250 -13.38 -10.55 8.07
C ALA A 250 -12.65 -10.61 9.42
N ASP A 251 -11.76 -11.58 9.58
CA ASP A 251 -10.95 -11.72 10.80
C ASP A 251 -10.04 -10.51 10.99
N LEU A 252 -9.34 -10.10 9.93
CA LEU A 252 -8.46 -8.93 9.95
C LEU A 252 -9.23 -7.63 10.20
N TYR A 253 -10.41 -7.46 9.60
CA TYR A 253 -11.23 -6.27 9.81
C TYR A 253 -11.66 -6.14 11.28
N ARG A 254 -12.14 -7.23 11.89
CA ARG A 254 -12.53 -7.26 13.31
C ARG A 254 -11.37 -7.03 14.27
N ALA A 255 -10.16 -7.43 13.87
CA ALA A 255 -8.95 -7.25 14.64
C ALA A 255 -8.31 -5.86 14.48
N ASP A 256 -8.98 -4.91 13.80
CA ASP A 256 -8.46 -3.58 13.52
C ASP A 256 -7.10 -3.63 12.78
N SER A 257 -7.00 -4.54 11.81
CA SER A 257 -5.85 -4.73 10.94
C SER A 257 -5.91 -3.84 9.70
N TYR A 258 -4.84 -3.87 8.89
CA TYR A 258 -4.89 -3.48 7.47
C TYR A 258 -5.35 -4.70 6.65
N LEU A 259 -6.12 -4.48 5.59
CA LEU A 259 -6.61 -5.53 4.69
C LEU A 259 -5.79 -5.54 3.40
N ILE A 260 -4.57 -6.05 3.48
CA ILE A 260 -3.69 -6.20 2.31
C ILE A 260 -3.69 -7.67 1.91
N PHE A 261 -3.99 -7.96 0.65
CA PHE A 261 -4.03 -9.32 0.13
C PHE A 261 -3.46 -9.36 -1.29
N HIS A 262 -2.99 -10.52 -1.73
CA HIS A 262 -2.31 -10.66 -3.01
C HIS A 262 -2.90 -11.75 -3.90
N HIS A 263 -2.65 -11.59 -5.20
CA HIS A 263 -2.93 -12.57 -6.23
C HIS A 263 -1.83 -12.56 -7.27
N HIS A 264 -1.49 -13.73 -7.79
CA HIS A 264 -0.64 -13.82 -8.98
C HIS A 264 -1.50 -13.67 -10.24
N TRP A 265 -1.05 -12.91 -11.24
CA TRP A 265 -1.85 -12.63 -12.44
C TRP A 265 -2.29 -13.91 -13.17
N TRP A 266 -1.40 -14.91 -13.24
CA TRP A 266 -1.66 -16.18 -13.92
C TRP A 266 -2.76 -16.99 -13.22
N ARG A 267 -2.92 -16.84 -11.90
CA ARG A 267 -4.02 -17.43 -11.13
C ARG A 267 -5.37 -16.80 -11.47
N MET A 268 -5.39 -15.54 -11.88
CA MET A 268 -6.62 -14.86 -12.29
C MET A 268 -7.15 -15.38 -13.63
N LEU A 269 -6.26 -15.82 -14.52
CA LEU A 269 -6.61 -16.37 -15.83
C LEU A 269 -6.84 -17.88 -15.83
N TRP A 270 -6.41 -18.58 -14.79
CA TRP A 270 -6.58 -20.03 -14.67
C TRP A 270 -8.06 -20.45 -14.52
N ASP A 271 -8.37 -21.71 -14.86
CA ASP A 271 -9.70 -22.33 -14.82
C ASP A 271 -10.78 -21.44 -15.47
N ASP A 272 -10.58 -21.10 -16.75
CA ASP A 272 -11.47 -20.23 -17.54
C ASP A 272 -11.78 -18.88 -16.88
N GLY A 273 -10.74 -18.27 -16.30
CA GLY A 273 -10.82 -16.97 -15.63
C GLY A 273 -11.58 -17.00 -14.29
N ALA A 274 -11.68 -18.17 -13.65
CA ALA A 274 -12.31 -18.29 -12.33
C ALA A 274 -11.68 -17.34 -11.31
N GLY A 275 -10.34 -17.20 -11.32
CA GLY A 275 -9.64 -16.31 -10.40
C GLY A 275 -10.07 -14.83 -10.54
N PHE A 276 -10.27 -14.33 -11.76
CA PHE A 276 -10.84 -13.00 -11.97
C PHE A 276 -12.25 -12.85 -11.40
N LYS A 277 -13.10 -13.87 -11.59
CA LYS A 277 -14.48 -13.87 -11.07
C LYS A 277 -14.49 -13.90 -9.55
N ILE A 278 -13.58 -14.68 -8.93
CA ILE A 278 -13.37 -14.71 -7.48
C ILE A 278 -12.94 -13.34 -6.97
N LEU A 279 -11.94 -12.71 -7.60
CA LEU A 279 -11.50 -11.37 -7.19
C LEU A 279 -12.64 -10.35 -7.29
N ARG A 280 -13.42 -10.36 -8.38
CA ARG A 280 -14.60 -9.49 -8.53
C ARG A 280 -15.62 -9.71 -7.40
N GLU A 281 -15.87 -10.97 -7.05
CA GLU A 281 -16.79 -11.31 -5.98
C GLU A 281 -16.26 -10.86 -4.61
N VAL A 282 -14.97 -11.02 -4.32
CA VAL A 282 -14.34 -10.52 -3.08
C VAL A 282 -14.42 -9.00 -3.00
N VAL A 283 -14.12 -8.28 -4.08
CA VAL A 283 -14.21 -6.81 -4.12
C VAL A 283 -15.65 -6.35 -3.92
N ARG A 284 -16.63 -7.00 -4.57
CA ARG A 284 -18.05 -6.73 -4.39
C ARG A 284 -18.48 -6.92 -2.93
N ARG A 285 -18.08 -8.02 -2.29
CA ARG A 285 -18.38 -8.31 -0.88
C ARG A 285 -17.74 -7.28 0.06
N LEU A 286 -16.50 -6.87 -0.18
CA LEU A 286 -15.84 -5.83 0.62
C LEU A 286 -16.62 -4.50 0.57
N ASP A 287 -17.06 -4.10 -0.62
CA ASP A 287 -17.83 -2.87 -0.82
C ASP A 287 -19.23 -2.94 -0.19
N GLU A 288 -19.95 -4.06 -0.36
CA GLU A 288 -21.29 -4.21 0.20
C GLU A 288 -21.31 -4.38 1.73
N ILE A 289 -20.34 -5.11 2.28
CA ILE A 289 -20.33 -5.50 3.70
C ILE A 289 -19.63 -4.44 4.55
N PHE A 290 -18.46 -3.95 4.12
CA PHE A 290 -17.69 -2.97 4.88
C PHE A 290 -17.88 -1.54 4.36
N GLY A 291 -18.12 -1.36 3.06
CA GLY A 291 -18.49 -0.10 2.43
C GLY A 291 -17.68 1.09 2.94
N GLN A 292 -18.34 2.02 3.62
CA GLN A 292 -17.73 3.25 4.12
C GLN A 292 -16.69 3.03 5.24
N GLY A 293 -16.67 1.86 5.88
CA GLY A 293 -15.71 1.49 6.93
C GLY A 293 -14.32 1.11 6.40
N ILE A 294 -14.17 0.99 5.07
CA ILE A 294 -12.89 0.71 4.42
C ILE A 294 -12.47 1.84 3.47
N GLN A 295 -11.18 1.89 3.18
CA GLN A 295 -10.61 2.80 2.20
C GLN A 295 -9.56 2.09 1.35
N TRP A 296 -9.78 2.02 0.04
CA TRP A 296 -8.78 1.55 -0.90
C TRP A 296 -7.63 2.54 -0.99
N MET A 297 -6.41 2.06 -0.77
CA MET A 297 -5.18 2.83 -0.80
C MET A 297 -4.12 2.13 -1.65
N LYS A 298 -3.26 2.90 -2.31
CA LYS A 298 -2.01 2.38 -2.85
C LYS A 298 -1.11 1.93 -1.70
N ILE A 299 -0.21 0.99 -1.96
CA ILE A 299 0.71 0.52 -0.93
C ILE A 299 1.65 1.65 -0.44
N GLY A 300 2.07 2.55 -1.32
CA GLY A 300 2.87 3.73 -1.02
C GLY A 300 2.10 4.77 -0.20
N GLU A 301 0.79 4.91 -0.40
CA GLU A 301 -0.07 5.72 0.46
C GLU A 301 -0.14 5.11 1.88
N ILE A 302 -0.27 3.78 1.98
CA ILE A 302 -0.24 3.05 3.26
C ILE A 302 1.13 3.19 3.95
N ALA A 303 2.23 3.01 3.21
CA ALA A 303 3.58 3.13 3.73
C ALA A 303 3.86 4.54 4.27
N LEU A 304 3.46 5.58 3.52
CA LEU A 304 3.56 6.97 3.94
C LEU A 304 2.78 7.24 5.23
N TYR A 305 1.51 6.83 5.26
CA TYR A 305 0.67 7.02 6.42
C TYR A 305 1.26 6.32 7.65
N TRP A 306 1.67 5.07 7.48
CA TRP A 306 2.27 4.29 8.55
C TRP A 306 3.56 4.92 9.08
N ALA A 307 4.47 5.33 8.19
CA ALA A 307 5.73 5.97 8.59
C ALA A 307 5.49 7.29 9.33
N ALA A 308 4.55 8.12 8.87
CA ALA A 308 4.17 9.35 9.56
C ALA A 308 3.51 9.07 10.92
N ALA A 309 2.65 8.06 11.00
CA ALA A 309 1.93 7.67 12.21
C ALA A 309 2.85 7.15 13.31
N GLN A 310 3.87 6.36 12.94
CA GLN A 310 4.85 5.83 13.88
C GLN A 310 5.82 6.90 14.39
N TRP A 311 5.94 8.03 13.69
CA TRP A 311 6.92 9.08 13.97
C TRP A 311 6.29 10.47 14.00
N LEU A 312 5.29 10.62 14.87
CA LEU A 312 4.63 11.88 15.14
C LEU A 312 5.03 12.38 16.53
N GLU A 313 5.72 13.51 16.59
CA GLU A 313 5.88 14.25 17.83
C GLU A 313 4.69 15.19 18.02
N VAL A 314 4.09 15.17 19.20
CA VAL A 314 2.95 16.02 19.55
C VAL A 314 3.30 16.85 20.78
N GLU A 315 3.23 18.16 20.64
CA GLU A 315 3.37 19.11 21.73
C GLU A 315 2.01 19.80 21.97
N VAL A 316 1.54 19.77 23.21
CA VAL A 316 0.27 20.39 23.59
C VAL A 316 0.52 21.57 24.52
N LYS A 317 -0.07 22.72 24.18
CA LYS A 317 -0.01 23.94 24.97
C LYS A 317 -1.40 24.37 25.39
N GLU A 318 -1.72 24.22 26.67
CA GLU A 318 -2.96 24.75 27.24
C GLU A 318 -3.00 26.29 27.13
N THR A 319 -4.18 26.84 26.86
CA THR A 319 -4.43 28.28 26.82
C THR A 319 -5.65 28.59 27.69
N LYS A 320 -5.89 29.87 28.01
CA LYS A 320 -7.05 30.27 28.82
C LYS A 320 -8.41 29.89 28.23
N VAL A 321 -8.47 29.66 26.91
CA VAL A 321 -9.72 29.46 26.16
C VAL A 321 -9.68 28.19 25.30
N GLY A 322 -8.80 27.24 25.59
CA GLY A 322 -8.62 26.02 24.79
C GLY A 322 -7.18 25.53 24.77
N MET A 323 -6.65 25.11 23.62
CA MET A 323 -5.29 24.57 23.49
C MET A 323 -4.69 24.82 22.09
N GLY A 324 -3.36 24.83 22.03
CA GLY A 324 -2.60 24.67 20.79
C GLY A 324 -2.00 23.27 20.71
N LEU A 325 -2.11 22.65 19.54
CA LEU A 325 -1.52 21.37 19.20
C LEU A 325 -0.44 21.61 18.13
N LYS A 326 0.78 21.15 18.39
CA LYS A 326 1.89 21.23 17.45
C LYS A 326 2.38 19.83 17.11
N PHE A 327 2.32 19.49 15.84
CA PHE A 327 2.70 18.20 15.28
C PHE A 327 4.00 18.35 14.52
N ARG A 328 4.95 17.43 14.71
CA ARG A 328 6.16 17.33 13.89
C ARG A 328 6.34 15.91 13.38
N SER A 329 6.65 15.80 12.11
CA SER A 329 6.90 14.52 11.44
C SER A 329 7.97 14.70 10.36
N PRO A 330 8.87 13.71 10.16
CA PRO A 330 9.80 13.72 9.04
C PRO A 330 9.11 13.48 7.69
N PHE A 331 7.84 13.06 7.69
CA PHE A 331 7.06 12.72 6.50
C PHE A 331 5.76 13.53 6.46
N GLN A 332 5.57 14.29 5.37
CA GLN A 332 4.31 14.97 5.09
C GLN A 332 3.27 13.95 4.65
N CYS A 333 2.09 13.96 5.25
CA CYS A 333 1.06 12.96 4.98
C CYS A 333 -0.31 13.62 4.77
N PRO A 334 -0.93 13.46 3.60
CA PRO A 334 -2.28 13.96 3.37
C PRO A 334 -3.31 13.17 4.20
N ASN A 335 -4.43 13.82 4.54
CA ASN A 335 -5.55 13.21 5.29
C ASN A 335 -5.11 12.45 6.57
N PHE A 336 -4.08 12.95 7.24
CA PHE A 336 -3.61 12.43 8.51
C PHE A 336 -4.66 12.65 9.58
N THR A 337 -4.93 11.64 10.41
CA THR A 337 -6.04 11.66 11.36
C THR A 337 -5.53 11.46 12.77
N VAL A 338 -5.91 12.36 13.65
CA VAL A 338 -5.64 12.27 15.08
C VAL A 338 -6.92 12.44 15.85
N SER A 339 -6.92 12.03 17.11
CA SER A 339 -8.03 12.23 18.01
C SER A 339 -7.54 12.66 19.39
N PHE A 340 -8.39 13.34 20.15
CA PHE A 340 -8.09 13.72 21.52
C PHE A 340 -9.37 13.96 22.33
N GLU A 341 -9.28 13.76 23.65
CA GLU A 341 -10.40 13.96 24.56
C GLU A 341 -10.69 15.44 24.79
N MET A 342 -11.96 15.82 24.72
CA MET A 342 -12.41 17.15 25.11
C MET A 342 -13.92 17.13 25.42
N ALA A 343 -14.26 17.26 26.70
CA ALA A 343 -15.64 17.24 27.19
C ALA A 343 -16.30 18.63 27.10
N VAL A 344 -16.64 19.06 25.89
CA VAL A 344 -17.35 20.33 25.63
C VAL A 344 -18.39 20.15 24.52
N ASP A 345 -19.41 21.02 24.51
CA ASP A 345 -20.38 21.05 23.42
C ASP A 345 -19.64 21.31 22.08
N PRO A 346 -19.76 20.43 21.08
CA PRO A 346 -19.16 20.62 19.76
C PRO A 346 -19.48 21.97 19.10
N ARG A 347 -20.64 22.59 19.41
CA ARG A 347 -21.02 23.91 18.87
C ARG A 347 -20.19 25.06 19.44
N ARG A 348 -19.49 24.81 20.54
CA ARG A 348 -18.61 25.77 21.20
C ARG A 348 -17.16 25.62 20.74
N LEU A 349 -16.87 24.72 19.81
CA LEU A 349 -15.51 24.48 19.34
C LEU A 349 -15.23 25.19 18.04
N LEU A 350 -14.08 25.87 18.02
CA LEU A 350 -13.46 26.39 16.83
C LEU A 350 -12.08 25.77 16.70
N ILE A 351 -11.89 24.98 15.64
CA ILE A 351 -10.62 24.33 15.32
C ILE A 351 -10.08 24.96 14.06
N ARG A 352 -8.85 25.47 14.11
CA ARG A 352 -8.22 26.14 12.98
C ARG A 352 -6.76 25.77 12.81
N ARG A 353 -6.31 25.75 11.57
CA ARG A 353 -4.91 25.72 11.18
C ARG A 353 -4.60 27.05 10.53
N GLN A 354 -3.73 27.84 11.15
CA GLN A 354 -3.47 29.22 10.71
C GLN A 354 -4.78 30.04 10.60
N SER A 355 -5.13 30.49 9.39
CA SER A 355 -6.37 31.23 9.09
C SER A 355 -7.53 30.33 8.63
N GLN A 356 -7.29 29.04 8.39
CA GLN A 356 -8.29 28.11 7.89
C GLN A 356 -9.02 27.41 9.04
N GLU A 357 -10.33 27.59 9.10
CA GLU A 357 -11.21 26.84 10.00
C GLU A 357 -11.49 25.44 9.44
N PHE A 358 -11.52 24.44 10.32
CA PHE A 358 -11.89 23.08 9.95
C PHE A 358 -13.39 22.95 9.87
N ALA A 359 -13.88 22.31 8.80
CA ALA A 359 -15.30 22.06 8.64
C ALA A 359 -15.76 20.93 9.58
N ARG A 360 -16.76 21.22 10.41
CA ARG A 360 -17.40 20.20 11.24
C ARG A 360 -18.25 19.28 10.36
N GLN A 361 -18.14 17.97 10.60
CA GLN A 361 -19.01 16.95 10.04
C GLN A 361 -19.78 16.27 11.18
N GLU A 362 -21.10 16.09 11.00
CA GLU A 362 -21.96 15.39 11.98
C GLU A 362 -21.80 13.87 11.88
N SER A 363 -21.30 13.38 10.74
CA SER A 363 -20.92 11.97 10.59
C SER A 363 -19.60 11.70 11.31
N VAL A 364 -19.47 10.49 11.84
CA VAL A 364 -18.19 9.96 12.31
C VAL A 364 -17.23 9.66 11.16
N GLU A 365 -17.69 9.73 9.91
CA GLU A 365 -16.88 9.56 8.72
C GLU A 365 -16.26 10.89 8.30
N LEU A 366 -14.95 10.99 8.42
CA LEU A 366 -14.21 12.18 7.99
C LEU A 366 -13.95 12.09 6.48
N SER A 367 -14.61 12.94 5.69
CA SER A 367 -14.39 13.00 4.25
C SER A 367 -13.59 14.24 3.85
N GLY A 368 -12.35 14.02 3.38
CA GLY A 368 -11.44 15.05 2.89
C GLY A 368 -10.52 15.63 3.98
N PRO A 369 -9.61 16.55 3.60
CA PRO A 369 -8.73 17.22 4.54
C PRO A 369 -9.45 18.40 5.23
N HIS A 370 -8.94 18.80 6.39
CA HIS A 370 -9.40 19.95 7.18
C HIS A 370 -10.84 19.83 7.67
N VAL A 371 -11.19 18.63 8.14
CA VAL A 371 -12.51 18.32 8.70
C VAL A 371 -12.37 17.72 10.09
N TRP A 372 -13.42 17.85 10.89
CA TRP A 372 -13.46 17.25 12.21
C TRP A 372 -14.86 16.79 12.60
N CYS A 373 -14.94 15.83 13.50
CA CYS A 373 -16.18 15.40 14.15
C CYS A 373 -15.92 15.15 15.64
N MET A 374 -16.98 15.02 16.42
CA MET A 374 -16.88 14.61 17.82
C MET A 374 -17.80 13.43 18.08
N LYS A 375 -17.29 12.42 18.79
CA LYS A 375 -18.05 11.26 19.23
C LYS A 375 -17.61 10.90 20.64
N ASP A 376 -18.58 10.69 21.53
CA ASP A 376 -18.34 10.20 22.90
C ASP A 376 -17.29 11.02 23.68
N GLY A 377 -17.32 12.35 23.53
CA GLY A 377 -16.38 13.27 24.20
C GLY A 377 -14.97 13.31 23.60
N ARG A 378 -14.75 12.67 22.45
CA ARG A 378 -13.48 12.67 21.71
C ARG A 378 -13.63 13.40 20.38
N VAL A 379 -12.71 14.33 20.10
CA VAL A 379 -12.62 15.03 18.82
C VAL A 379 -11.74 14.22 17.89
N TYR A 380 -12.17 14.03 16.65
CA TYR A 380 -11.39 13.41 15.57
C TYR A 380 -11.13 14.46 14.51
N LEU A 381 -9.88 14.59 14.10
CA LEU A 381 -9.39 15.66 13.25
C LEU A 381 -8.64 15.07 12.06
N CYS A 382 -9.08 15.37 10.85
CA CYS A 382 -8.41 14.98 9.61
C CYS A 382 -7.81 16.20 8.92
N PHE A 383 -6.51 16.17 8.61
CA PHE A 383 -5.78 17.27 7.98
C PHE A 383 -4.56 16.78 7.19
N ASP A 384 -4.04 17.64 6.33
CA ASP A 384 -2.74 17.39 5.72
C ASP A 384 -1.62 17.74 6.71
N LEU A 385 -0.87 16.72 7.11
CA LEU A 385 0.27 16.83 8.00
C LEU A 385 1.48 17.33 7.20
N ASP A 386 1.99 18.51 7.57
CA ASP A 386 3.29 19.01 7.13
C ASP A 386 4.42 18.64 8.09
N PHE A 387 5.68 18.93 7.72
CA PHE A 387 6.84 18.70 8.61
C PHE A 387 6.65 19.30 10.00
N GLU A 388 5.98 20.46 10.04
CA GLU A 388 5.46 21.07 11.25
C GLU A 388 4.03 21.53 10.97
N THR A 389 3.08 21.14 11.81
CA THR A 389 1.69 21.56 11.72
C THR A 389 1.20 22.08 13.05
N GLU A 390 0.68 23.30 13.07
CA GLU A 390 0.10 23.93 14.25
C GLU A 390 -1.41 24.07 14.09
N ILE A 391 -2.15 23.59 15.09
CA ILE A 391 -3.60 23.60 15.14
C ILE A 391 -4.03 24.24 16.44
N GLU A 392 -4.94 25.20 16.36
CA GLU A 392 -5.53 25.83 17.52
C GLU A 392 -6.96 25.36 17.72
N VAL A 393 -7.27 24.96 18.94
CA VAL A 393 -8.60 24.52 19.38
C VAL A 393 -9.08 25.52 20.43
N ARG A 394 -10.14 26.26 20.13
CA ARG A 394 -10.74 27.27 21.02
C ARG A 394 -12.14 26.88 21.45
N ILE A 395 -12.45 27.16 22.70
CA ILE A 395 -13.78 27.08 23.30
C ILE A 395 -14.39 28.48 23.26
N ILE A 396 -15.47 28.64 22.48
CA ILE A 396 -16.20 29.89 22.31
C ILE A 396 -17.35 29.98 23.33
N GLY A 397 -17.65 31.20 23.77
CA GLY A 397 -18.78 31.47 24.65
C GLY A 397 -18.51 31.15 26.12
N HIS A 398 -17.28 31.38 26.59
CA HIS A 398 -16.98 31.39 28.03
C HIS A 398 -17.32 32.77 28.59
N ASN A 399 -18.47 32.92 29.25
CA ASN A 399 -18.66 34.03 30.19
C ASN A 399 -17.79 33.72 31.42
N PRO A 400 -16.90 34.62 31.87
CA PRO A 400 -16.05 34.39 33.02
C PRO A 400 -16.81 34.56 34.35
N GLY A 401 -17.94 33.86 34.55
CA GLY A 401 -18.79 34.08 35.73
C GLY A 401 -19.94 33.10 35.97
N ASP A 402 -19.84 31.84 35.53
CA ASP A 402 -20.75 30.76 35.98
C ASP A 402 -19.99 29.72 36.82
#